data_AF-A0A7J3VFD4-F1
#
_entry.id   AF-A0A7J3VFD4-F1
#
_cell.length_a   1.000
_cell.length_b   1.000
_cell.length_c   1.000
_cell.angle_alpha   90.00
_cell.angle_beta   90.00
_cell.angle_gamma   90.00
#
_symmetry.space_group_name_H-M   'P 1'
#
loop_
_entity.id
_entity.type
_entity.pdbx_description
1 polymer ?
#
loop_
_entity_poly.entity_id
_entity_poly.type
_entity_poly.pdbx_seq_one_letter_code
_entity_poly.pdbx_strand_id
1 'polypeptide(L)'
;MTGEIFSEDTNTIDDVLASQNLMIHEVIEISELKKKGKKIDKRVIVDSSRELIYNVHFTAMDHELDFLRRQGNTDAYAKRLHAHYKVLTTDPNLPESMKPRAQEIWEKHR
;
A
#
# COMPACT_ATOMS: atom_id res chain seq x y z
N MET A 1 -0.65 -12.03 7.20
CA MET A 1 -1.80 -11.16 7.46
C MET A 1 -3.07 -11.92 7.05
N THR A 2 -4.12 -12.00 7.86
CA THR A 2 -5.34 -12.76 7.52
C THR A 2 -6.55 -11.84 7.43
N GLY A 3 -7.39 -12.02 6.42
CA GLY A 3 -8.59 -11.23 6.21
C GLY A 3 -9.18 -11.47 4.83
N GLU A 4 -10.43 -11.09 4.64
CA GLU A 4 -11.08 -11.05 3.33
C GLU A 4 -10.57 -9.81 2.59
N ILE A 5 -9.99 -10.03 1.41
CA ILE A 5 -9.44 -9.01 0.52
C ILE A 5 -9.99 -9.20 -0.89
N PHE A 6 -9.95 -8.14 -1.69
CA PHE A 6 -10.30 -8.19 -3.12
C PHE A 6 -9.06 -8.24 -4.03
N SER A 7 -7.87 -8.18 -3.46
CA SER A 7 -6.59 -8.32 -4.15
C SER A 7 -6.01 -9.73 -3.95
N GLU A 8 -4.96 -10.05 -4.69
CA GLU A 8 -4.21 -11.30 -4.56
C GLU A 8 -3.01 -11.14 -3.60
N ASP A 9 -3.09 -10.27 -2.59
CA ASP A 9 -1.99 -10.11 -1.64
C ASP A 9 -1.78 -11.37 -0.80
N THR A 10 -0.54 -11.85 -0.75
CA THR A 10 -0.13 -13.08 -0.07
C THR A 10 0.80 -12.84 1.12
N ASN A 11 1.04 -11.59 1.52
CA ASN A 11 1.99 -11.28 2.60
C ASN A 11 1.61 -11.96 3.94
N THR A 12 2.51 -12.78 4.46
CA THR A 12 2.36 -13.42 5.77
C THR A 12 2.79 -12.45 6.89
N ILE A 13 2.48 -12.79 8.15
CA ILE A 13 3.00 -11.98 9.27
C ILE A 13 4.52 -12.10 9.40
N ASP A 14 5.09 -13.25 9.01
CA ASP A 14 6.53 -13.47 9.04
C ASP A 14 7.24 -12.62 7.98
N ASP A 15 6.66 -12.47 6.78
CA ASP A 15 7.17 -11.56 5.75
C ASP A 15 7.22 -10.12 6.26
N VAL A 16 6.15 -9.69 6.94
CA VAL A 16 6.05 -8.35 7.53
C VAL A 16 7.13 -8.17 8.60
N LEU A 17 7.25 -9.08 9.56
CA LEU A 17 8.23 -8.95 10.65
C LEU A 17 9.69 -9.04 10.17
N ALA A 18 9.96 -9.75 9.08
CA ALA A 18 11.29 -9.86 8.49
C ALA A 18 11.73 -8.61 7.71
N SER A 19 10.81 -7.69 7.41
CA SER A 19 11.05 -6.57 6.50
C SER A 19 10.61 -5.24 7.09
N GLN A 20 11.57 -4.36 7.38
CA GLN A 20 11.28 -3.03 7.95
C GLN A 20 10.36 -2.19 7.06
N ASN A 21 10.53 -2.25 5.73
CA ASN A 21 9.68 -1.49 4.82
C ASN A 21 8.25 -2.07 4.75
N LEU A 22 8.08 -3.40 4.83
CA LEU A 22 6.75 -3.99 4.94
C LEU A 22 6.10 -3.66 6.29
N MET A 23 6.84 -3.70 7.40
CA MET A 23 6.30 -3.25 8.70
C MET A 23 5.80 -1.80 8.63
N ILE A 24 6.58 -0.90 8.03
CA ILE A 24 6.18 0.50 7.85
C ILE A 24 4.91 0.58 7.01
N HIS A 25 4.83 -0.17 5.92
CA HIS A 25 3.67 -0.21 5.04
C HIS A 25 2.40 -0.60 5.82
N GLU A 26 2.40 -1.77 6.43
CA GLU A 26 1.23 -2.33 7.13
C GLU A 26 0.80 -1.47 8.34
N VAL A 27 1.76 -0.95 9.10
CA VAL A 27 1.48 -0.10 10.27
C VAL A 27 0.81 1.20 9.83
N ILE A 28 1.24 1.79 8.72
CA ILE A 28 0.63 3.00 8.17
C ILE A 28 -0.77 2.70 7.66
N GLU A 29 -0.98 1.58 6.96
CA GLU A 29 -2.31 1.21 6.48
C GLU A 29 -3.32 1.07 7.62
N ILE A 30 -2.97 0.31 8.67
CA ILE A 30 -3.79 0.15 9.87
C ILE A 30 -4.04 1.49 10.56
N SER A 31 -3.02 2.35 10.62
CA SER A 31 -3.13 3.68 11.24
C SER A 31 -4.09 4.58 10.48
N GLU A 32 -4.03 4.61 9.15
CA GLU A 32 -4.93 5.40 8.32
C GLU A 32 -6.37 4.88 8.39
N LEU A 33 -6.57 3.56 8.36
CA LEU A 33 -7.90 2.96 8.57
C LEU A 33 -8.51 3.39 9.90
N LYS A 34 -7.73 3.35 10.99
CA LYS A 34 -8.16 3.82 12.32
C LYS A 34 -8.50 5.32 12.31
N LYS A 35 -7.67 6.17 11.68
CA LYS A 35 -7.95 7.62 11.55
C LYS A 35 -9.28 7.90 10.83
N LYS A 36 -9.68 7.02 9.92
CA LYS A 36 -10.95 7.10 9.18
C LYS A 36 -12.12 6.42 9.92
N GLY A 37 -11.93 6.06 11.20
CA GLY A 37 -12.96 5.47 12.04
C GLY A 37 -13.31 4.02 11.67
N LYS A 38 -12.46 3.33 10.91
CA LYS A 38 -12.67 1.92 10.58
C LYS A 38 -12.24 1.03 11.74
N LYS A 39 -13.10 0.07 12.08
CA LYS A 39 -12.75 -1.02 12.97
C LYS A 39 -11.84 -1.98 12.21
N ILE A 40 -10.72 -2.36 12.81
CA ILE A 40 -9.82 -3.36 12.23
C ILE A 40 -10.34 -4.74 12.57
N ASP A 41 -10.87 -5.43 11.57
CA ASP A 41 -11.31 -6.82 11.64
C ASP A 41 -11.07 -7.52 10.31
N LYS A 42 -11.43 -8.81 10.24
CA LYS A 42 -11.18 -9.66 9.06
C LYS A 42 -11.89 -9.19 7.79
N ARG A 43 -12.86 -8.28 7.87
CA ARG A 43 -13.65 -7.79 6.71
C ARG A 43 -13.41 -6.33 6.39
N VAL A 44 -12.58 -5.62 7.15
CA VAL A 44 -12.39 -4.16 7.02
C VAL A 44 -12.07 -3.71 5.59
N ILE A 45 -11.37 -4.55 4.82
CA ILE A 45 -10.98 -4.27 3.44
C ILE A 45 -12.19 -4.39 2.49
N VAL A 46 -12.92 -5.50 2.53
CA VAL A 46 -14.08 -5.74 1.65
C VAL A 46 -15.32 -4.94 2.03
N ASP A 47 -15.46 -4.57 3.29
CA ASP A 47 -16.59 -3.75 3.79
C ASP A 47 -16.30 -2.23 3.66
N SER A 48 -15.13 -1.85 3.15
CA SER A 48 -14.76 -0.45 2.84
C SER A 48 -14.88 -0.15 1.34
N SER A 49 -15.03 1.14 1.00
CA SER A 49 -14.97 1.53 -0.42
C SER A 49 -13.56 1.30 -0.97
N ARG A 50 -13.48 0.94 -2.25
CA ARG A 50 -12.19 0.74 -2.93
C ARG A 50 -11.35 2.01 -2.89
N GLU A 51 -11.95 3.18 -3.07
CA GLU A 51 -11.27 4.47 -3.00
C GLU A 51 -10.59 4.65 -1.64
N LEU A 52 -11.26 4.28 -0.54
CA LEU A 52 -10.66 4.37 0.79
C LEU A 52 -9.45 3.43 0.91
N ILE A 53 -9.60 2.17 0.51
CA ILE A 53 -8.52 1.17 0.62
C ILE A 53 -7.32 1.57 -0.25
N TYR A 54 -7.52 1.96 -1.50
CA TYR A 54 -6.43 2.43 -2.35
C TYR A 54 -5.80 3.72 -1.81
N ASN A 55 -6.59 4.64 -1.26
CA ASN A 55 -6.04 5.85 -0.66
C ASN A 55 -5.16 5.55 0.56
N VAL A 56 -5.57 4.58 1.39
CA VAL A 56 -4.78 4.06 2.51
C VAL A 56 -3.49 3.42 1.99
N HIS A 57 -3.61 2.50 1.04
CA HIS A 57 -2.47 1.82 0.41
C HIS A 57 -1.45 2.79 -0.19
N PHE A 58 -1.92 3.78 -0.95
CA PHE A 58 -1.07 4.81 -1.54
C PHE A 58 -0.40 5.69 -0.50
N THR A 59 -1.05 5.95 0.63
CA THR A 59 -0.40 6.63 1.75
C THR A 59 0.74 5.80 2.32
N ALA A 60 0.52 4.49 2.53
CA ALA A 60 1.56 3.57 3.00
C ALA A 60 2.71 3.43 1.99
N MET A 61 2.41 3.27 0.71
CA MET A 61 3.40 3.18 -0.37
C MET A 61 4.30 4.41 -0.44
N ASP A 62 3.73 5.62 -0.35
CA ASP A 62 4.51 6.86 -0.41
C ASP A 62 5.51 6.95 0.76
N HIS A 63 5.06 6.63 1.98
CA HIS A 63 5.91 6.58 3.15
C HIS A 63 6.98 5.48 3.09
N GLU A 64 6.63 4.31 2.56
CA GLU A 64 7.55 3.19 2.35
C GLU A 64 8.68 3.57 1.40
N LEU A 65 8.35 4.17 0.25
CA LEU A 65 9.33 4.65 -0.73
C LEU A 65 10.22 5.74 -0.14
N ASP A 66 9.65 6.70 0.59
CA ASP A 66 10.43 7.74 1.30
C ASP A 66 11.36 7.14 2.37
N PHE A 67 10.95 6.06 3.04
CA PHE A 67 11.81 5.34 3.97
C PHE A 67 12.96 4.63 3.24
N LEU A 68 12.66 3.84 2.21
CA LEU A 68 13.66 3.09 1.43
C LEU A 68 14.70 4.01 0.80
N ARG A 69 14.26 5.17 0.27
CA ARG A 69 15.14 6.21 -0.26
C ARG A 69 16.10 6.75 0.79
N ARG A 70 15.62 7.05 2.01
CA ARG A 70 16.45 7.53 3.13
C ARG A 70 17.44 6.49 3.63
N GLN A 71 17.10 5.20 3.56
CA GLN A 71 17.99 4.10 3.89
C GLN A 71 19.05 3.82 2.80
N GLY A 72 18.93 4.45 1.62
CA GLY A 72 19.80 4.19 0.48
C GLY A 72 19.64 2.78 -0.13
N ASN A 73 18.53 2.10 0.15
CA ASN A 73 18.28 0.74 -0.34
C ASN A 73 17.66 0.81 -1.76
N THR A 74 18.53 1.01 -2.75
CA THR A 74 18.14 1.24 -4.15
C THR A 74 17.39 0.07 -4.78
N ASP A 75 17.76 -1.17 -4.44
CA ASP A 75 17.16 -2.36 -5.04
C ASP A 75 15.73 -2.58 -4.55
N ALA A 76 15.51 -2.48 -3.23
CA ALA A 76 14.18 -2.56 -2.65
C ALA A 76 13.30 -1.39 -3.13
N TYR A 77 13.86 -0.18 -3.20
CA TYR A 77 13.17 1.00 -3.71
C TYR A 77 12.70 0.78 -5.15
N ALA A 78 13.59 0.38 -6.06
CA ALA A 78 13.24 0.14 -7.46
C ALA A 78 12.19 -0.95 -7.62
N LYS A 79 12.29 -2.04 -6.84
CA LYS A 79 11.30 -3.13 -6.84
C LYS A 79 9.91 -2.63 -6.41
N ARG A 80 9.84 -1.83 -5.34
CA ARG A 80 8.57 -1.30 -4.81
C ARG A 80 7.97 -0.24 -5.72
N LEU A 81 8.78 0.64 -6.28
CA LEU A 81 8.35 1.64 -7.24
C LEU A 81 7.80 0.98 -8.52
N HIS A 82 8.43 -0.10 -8.99
CA HIS A 82 7.92 -0.90 -10.10
C HIS A 82 6.60 -1.62 -9.76
N ALA A 83 6.45 -2.14 -8.54
CA ALA A 83 5.19 -2.72 -8.09
C ALA A 83 4.05 -1.69 -8.08
N HIS A 84 4.32 -0.47 -7.59
CA HIS A 84 3.37 0.64 -7.65
C HIS A 84 2.98 1.00 -9.10
N TYR A 85 3.95 1.03 -10.02
CA TYR A 85 3.67 1.25 -11.45
C TYR A 85 2.76 0.18 -12.05
N LYS A 86 2.94 -1.09 -11.67
CA LYS A 86 2.02 -2.17 -12.08
C LYS A 86 0.61 -1.93 -11.57
N VAL A 87 0.43 -1.50 -10.32
CA VAL A 87 -0.89 -1.15 -9.78
C VAL A 87 -1.55 -0.06 -10.63
N LEU A 88 -0.82 1.03 -10.90
CA LEU A 88 -1.31 2.14 -11.72
C LEU A 88 -1.75 1.71 -13.14
N THR A 89 -1.04 0.75 -13.75
CA THR A 89 -1.21 0.43 -15.18
C THR A 89 -2.05 -0.81 -15.46
N THR A 90 -2.12 -1.75 -14.52
CA THR A 90 -2.68 -3.09 -14.79
C THR A 90 -3.69 -3.59 -13.75
N ASP A 91 -3.85 -2.92 -12.60
CA ASP A 91 -4.76 -3.41 -11.56
C ASP A 91 -6.22 -3.13 -11.93
N PRO A 92 -7.05 -4.17 -12.17
CA PRO A 92 -8.46 -4.00 -12.53
C PRO A 92 -9.34 -3.50 -11.38
N ASN A 93 -8.84 -3.55 -10.14
CA ASN A 93 -9.59 -3.10 -8.96
C ASN A 93 -9.35 -1.61 -8.67
N LEU A 94 -8.35 -0.97 -9.29
CA LEU A 94 -8.02 0.44 -9.07
C LEU A 94 -9.16 1.34 -9.57
N PRO A 95 -9.82 2.12 -8.70
CA PRO A 95 -10.83 3.07 -9.14
C PRO A 95 -10.23 4.16 -10.04
N GLU A 96 -10.93 4.55 -11.10
CA GLU A 96 -10.50 5.63 -12.00
C GLU A 96 -10.22 6.95 -11.25
N SER A 97 -11.01 7.24 -10.22
CA SER A 97 -10.83 8.41 -9.34
C SER A 97 -9.50 8.42 -8.59
N MET A 98 -8.85 7.26 -8.44
CA MET A 98 -7.60 7.09 -7.70
C MET A 98 -6.36 7.10 -8.60
N LYS A 99 -6.51 7.00 -9.93
CA LYS A 99 -5.39 7.06 -10.87
C LYS A 99 -4.55 8.34 -10.76
N PRO A 100 -5.12 9.55 -10.59
CA PRO A 100 -4.32 10.76 -10.43
C PRO A 100 -3.37 10.69 -9.23
N ARG A 101 -3.84 10.16 -8.09
CA ARG A 101 -3.01 9.99 -6.89
C ARG A 101 -1.92 8.95 -7.09
N ALA A 102 -2.23 7.84 -7.76
CA ALA A 102 -1.24 6.83 -8.10
C ALA A 102 -0.15 7.39 -9.03
N GLN A 103 -0.55 8.20 -10.02
CA GLN A 103 0.37 8.88 -10.92
C GLN A 103 1.28 9.88 -10.17
N GLU A 104 0.73 10.68 -9.26
CA GLU A 104 1.49 11.64 -8.44
C GLU A 104 2.62 10.95 -7.65
N ILE A 105 2.33 9.81 -7.02
CA ILE A 105 3.35 9.03 -6.29
C ILE A 105 4.42 8.51 -7.24
N TRP A 106 4.03 7.99 -8.40
CA TRP A 106 4.98 7.52 -9.41
C TRP A 106 5.91 8.65 -9.86
N GLU A 107 5.38 9.85 -10.12
CA GLU A 107 6.16 11.01 -10.54
C GLU A 107 7.08 11.54 -9.44
N LYS A 108 6.62 11.58 -8.19
CA LYS A 108 7.41 12.01 -7.03
C LYS A 108 8.66 11.16 -6.83
N HIS A 109 8.58 9.86 -7.13
CA HIS A 109 9.60 8.86 -6.82
C HIS A 109 10.41 8.37 -8.02
N ARG A 110 10.11 8.86 -9.22
CA ARG A 110 10.83 8.56 -10.47
C ARG A 110 12.20 9.24 -10.57
#